data_AF-A0A7K4H5V3-F1
#
_entry.id   AF-A0A7K4H5V3-F1
#
_cell.length_a   1.000
_cell.length_b   1.000
_cell.length_c   1.000
_cell.angle_alpha   90.00
_cell.angle_beta   90.00
_cell.angle_gamma   90.00
#
_symmetry.space_group_name_H-M   'P 1'
#
loop_
_entity.id
_entity.type
_entity.pdbx_description
1 polymer ?
#
loop_
_entity_poly.entity_id
_entity_poly.type
_entity_poly.pdbx_seq_one_letter_code
_entity_poly.pdbx_strand_id
1 'polypeptide(L)'
;MEFVEEDVTKGHKLPQKYDTIFCRYLLIYFNRENRHKFLKIIENRLNENGILILGKTETLFDSWGSLQLVDSRIRIYLKSHSNLFQK
;
A
#
# COMPACT_ATOMS: atom_id res chain seq x y z
N MET A 1 -13.70 -5.11 15.71
CA MET A 1 -12.40 -4.45 15.49
C MET A 1 -11.37 -5.26 16.26
N GLU A 2 -10.42 -5.84 15.56
CA GLU A 2 -9.35 -6.66 16.15
C GLU A 2 -8.05 -5.85 16.10
N PHE A 3 -7.23 -5.98 17.15
CA PHE A 3 -5.95 -5.29 17.26
C PHE A 3 -4.82 -6.31 17.25
N VAL A 4 -3.78 -6.03 16.47
CA VAL A 4 -2.60 -6.89 16.33
C VAL A 4 -1.36 -6.02 16.55
N GLU A 5 -0.48 -6.45 17.45
CA GLU A 5 0.83 -5.84 17.62
C GLU A 5 1.81 -6.45 16.59
N GLU A 6 2.40 -5.61 15.74
CA GLU A 6 3.33 -6.07 14.71
C GLU A 6 4.33 -4.98 14.27
N ASP A 7 5.54 -5.44 13.95
CA ASP A 7 6.51 -4.64 13.20
C ASP A 7 6.16 -4.72 11.72
N VAL A 8 5.54 -3.66 11.24
CA VAL A 8 5.05 -3.52 9.86
C VAL A 8 6.14 -3.76 8.80
N THR A 9 7.43 -3.58 9.13
CA THR A 9 8.53 -3.81 8.19
C THR A 9 8.90 -5.28 8.02
N LYS A 10 8.46 -6.15 8.94
CA LYS A 10 8.74 -7.60 8.93
C LYS A 10 7.64 -8.43 8.27
N GLY A 11 6.51 -7.82 7.93
CA GLY A 11 5.35 -8.49 7.34
C GLY A 11 4.11 -8.36 8.21
N HIS A 12 3.01 -8.90 7.69
CA HIS A 12 1.74 -8.98 8.40
C HIS A 12 1.51 -10.41 8.90
N LYS A 13 1.21 -10.56 10.21
CA LYS A 13 1.10 -11.87 10.87
C LYS A 13 -0.07 -12.70 10.38
N LEU A 14 -1.15 -12.06 9.94
CA LEU A 14 -2.35 -12.75 9.46
C LEU A 14 -2.23 -13.03 7.95
N PRO A 15 -2.78 -14.15 7.46
CA PRO A 15 -2.80 -14.47 6.04
C PRO A 15 -3.80 -13.62 5.24
N GLN A 16 -4.68 -12.89 5.94
CA GLN A 16 -5.78 -12.13 5.39
C GLN A 16 -5.33 -11.13 4.31
N LYS A 17 -6.20 -10.95 3.31
CA LYS A 17 -6.12 -9.84 2.36
C LYS A 17 -7.26 -8.86 2.61
N TYR A 18 -7.05 -7.63 2.18
CA TYR A 18 -7.93 -6.50 2.46
C TYR A 18 -8.38 -5.82 1.18
N ASP A 19 -9.65 -5.41 1.16
CA ASP A 19 -10.20 -4.59 0.08
C ASP A 19 -9.80 -3.11 0.24
N THR A 20 -9.48 -2.69 1.45
CA THR A 20 -9.00 -1.34 1.74
C THR A 20 -7.93 -1.35 2.82
N ILE A 21 -6.84 -0.64 2.58
CA ILE A 21 -5.77 -0.42 3.55
C ILE A 21 -5.59 1.08 3.78
N PHE A 22 -5.67 1.49 5.04
CA PHE A 22 -5.31 2.84 5.47
C PHE A 22 -3.88 2.82 5.99
N CYS A 23 -2.98 3.57 5.34
CA CYS A 23 -1.59 3.72 5.77
C CYS A 23 -1.24 5.20 5.79
N ARG A 24 -1.73 5.91 6.81
CA ARG A 24 -1.63 7.37 6.90
C ARG A 24 -0.61 7.79 7.94
N TYR A 25 0.29 8.69 7.57
CA TYR A 25 1.34 9.30 8.38
C TYR A 25 2.34 8.32 8.96
N LEU A 26 2.67 7.26 8.22
CA LEU A 26 3.63 6.22 8.62
C LEU A 26 4.83 6.14 7.69
N LEU A 27 4.63 6.26 6.38
CA LEU A 27 5.68 6.10 5.37
C LEU A 27 6.77 7.18 5.47
N ILE A 28 6.44 8.36 6.02
CA ILE A 28 7.40 9.45 6.23
C ILE A 28 8.53 9.10 7.21
N TYR A 29 8.34 8.07 8.05
CA TYR A 29 9.34 7.60 9.00
C TYR A 29 10.26 6.52 8.43
N PHE A 30 9.98 6.03 7.22
CA PHE A 30 10.79 4.98 6.60
C PHE A 30 11.89 5.56 5.71
N ASN A 31 13.08 4.97 5.85
CA ASN A 31 14.10 5.12 4.82
C ASN A 31 13.64 4.44 3.51
N ARG A 32 14.35 4.70 2.42
CA ARG A 32 13.99 4.20 1.08
C ARG A 32 13.85 2.68 1.03
N GLU A 33 14.73 1.94 1.71
CA GLU A 33 14.76 0.47 1.69
C GLU A 33 13.55 -0.12 2.44
N ASN A 34 13.31 0.31 3.67
CA ASN A 34 12.19 -0.16 4.48
C ASN A 34 10.86 0.24 3.86
N ARG A 35 10.79 1.44 3.27
CA ARG A 35 9.63 1.88 2.51
C ARG A 35 9.35 0.95 1.34
N HIS A 36 10.39 0.56 0.59
CA HIS A 36 10.25 -0.37 -0.53
C HIS A 36 9.73 -1.74 -0.07
N LYS A 37 10.32 -2.31 0.98
CA LYS A 37 9.88 -3.59 1.56
C LYS A 37 8.44 -3.54 2.04
N PHE A 38 8.07 -2.47 2.74
CA PHE A 38 6.74 -2.32 3.29
C PHE A 38 5.66 -2.14 2.22
N LEU A 39 5.93 -1.35 1.18
CA LEU A 39 4.97 -1.19 0.08
C LEU A 39 4.70 -2.51 -0.65
N LYS A 40 5.72 -3.38 -0.77
CA LYS A 40 5.52 -4.75 -1.30
C LYS A 40 4.61 -5.59 -0.40
N ILE A 41 4.70 -5.44 0.92
CA ILE A 41 3.79 -6.10 1.88
C ILE A 41 2.36 -5.59 1.67
N ILE A 42 2.17 -4.27 1.62
CA ILE A 42 0.85 -3.64 1.38
C ILE A 42 0.25 -4.17 0.07
N GLU A 43 0.99 -4.11 -1.03
CA GLU A 43 0.53 -4.55 -2.35
C GLU A 43 0.12 -6.02 -2.37
N ASN A 44 0.88 -6.90 -1.70
CA ASN A 44 0.56 -8.33 -1.60
C ASN A 44 -0.68 -8.62 -0.75
N ARG A 45 -0.93 -7.78 0.26
CA ARG A 45 -2.08 -7.89 1.18
C ARG A 45 -3.33 -7.20 0.66
N LEU A 46 -3.22 -6.39 -0.38
CA LEU A 46 -4.36 -5.75 -1.02
C LEU A 46 -4.96 -6.66 -2.11
N ASN A 47 -6.29 -6.83 -2.08
CA ASN A 47 -7.02 -7.53 -3.13
C ASN A 47 -6.92 -6.79 -4.46
N GLU A 48 -7.12 -7.51 -5.57
CA GLU A 48 -7.32 -6.87 -6.88
C GLU A 48 -8.50 -5.89 -6.80
N ASN A 49 -8.38 -4.73 -7.45
CA ASN A 49 -9.31 -3.59 -7.31
C ASN A 49 -9.42 -3.02 -5.89
N GLY A 50 -8.54 -3.43 -4.97
CA GLY A 50 -8.48 -2.89 -3.61
C GLY A 50 -7.87 -1.49 -3.57
N ILE A 51 -8.15 -0.78 -2.49
CA ILE A 51 -7.82 0.64 -2.31
C ILE A 51 -6.75 0.82 -1.24
N LEU A 52 -5.71 1.60 -1.55
CA LEU A 52 -4.74 2.10 -0.57
C LEU A 52 -4.94 3.61 -0.37
N ILE A 53 -5.02 4.03 0.89
CA ILE A 53 -5.20 5.45 1.27
C ILE A 53 -4.00 5.88 2.11
N LEU A 54 -3.28 6.90 1.62
CA LEU A 54 -2.13 7.49 2.33
C LEU A 54 -2.48 8.83 3.01
N GLY A 55 -1.57 9.34 3.82
CA GLY A 55 -1.60 10.71 4.34
C GLY A 55 -1.27 11.73 3.25
N LYS A 56 -1.73 12.98 3.41
CA LYS A 56 -1.65 14.01 2.34
C LYS A 56 -0.22 14.28 1.84
N THR A 57 0.75 14.18 2.74
CA THR A 57 2.18 14.40 2.48
C THR A 57 2.90 13.16 1.95
N GLU A 58 2.22 12.01 1.95
CA GLU A 58 2.76 10.73 1.51
C GLU A 58 2.34 10.48 0.07
N THR A 59 3.30 10.13 -0.79
CA THR A 59 3.04 9.86 -2.20
C THR A 59 3.89 8.69 -2.67
N LEU A 60 3.30 7.76 -3.41
CA LEU A 60 4.03 6.69 -4.11
C LEU A 60 4.72 7.18 -5.40
N PHE A 61 4.75 8.49 -5.65
CA PHE A 61 5.03 9.07 -6.96
C PHE A 61 4.00 8.59 -7.99
N ASP A 62 4.32 8.59 -9.30
CA ASP A 62 3.35 8.31 -10.36
C ASP A 62 2.75 6.90 -10.27
N SER A 63 3.53 5.92 -9.79
CA SER A 63 3.04 4.55 -9.55
C SER A 63 3.99 3.73 -8.67
N TRP A 64 3.45 2.65 -8.08
CA TRP A 64 4.22 1.59 -7.44
C TRP A 64 3.63 0.24 -7.85
N GLY A 65 4.39 -0.58 -8.60
CA GLY A 65 3.92 -1.91 -9.01
C GLY A 65 2.54 -1.82 -9.68
N SER A 66 1.55 -2.51 -9.10
CA SER A 66 0.14 -2.52 -9.51
C SER A 66 -0.72 -1.38 -8.94
N LEU A 67 -0.17 -0.52 -8.06
CA LEU A 67 -0.87 0.59 -7.43
C LEU A 67 -0.82 1.85 -8.29
N GLN A 68 -1.99 2.31 -8.72
CA GLN A 68 -2.17 3.48 -9.57
C GLN A 68 -2.85 4.62 -8.81
N LEU A 69 -2.33 5.85 -8.95
CA LEU A 69 -2.92 7.03 -8.33
C LEU A 69 -4.25 7.39 -9.01
N VAL A 70 -5.34 7.46 -8.23
CA VAL A 70 -6.69 7.82 -8.73
C VAL A 70 -7.20 9.15 -8.17
N ASP A 71 -6.78 9.55 -6.98
CA ASP A 71 -7.00 10.91 -6.46
C ASP A 71 -5.75 11.41 -5.72
N SER A 72 -5.11 12.43 -6.26
CA SER A 72 -3.89 13.03 -5.71
C SER A 72 -4.12 13.94 -4.49
N ARG A 73 -5.32 14.50 -4.33
CA ARG A 73 -5.65 15.42 -3.21
C ARG A 73 -5.79 14.66 -1.91
N ILE A 74 -6.36 13.46 -1.98
CA ILE A 74 -6.58 12.59 -0.82
C ILE A 74 -5.73 11.30 -0.85
N ARG A 75 -4.81 11.18 -1.82
CA ARG A 75 -3.81 10.11 -1.92
C ARG A 75 -4.43 8.71 -1.94
N ILE A 76 -5.40 8.53 -2.84
CA ILE A 76 -6.04 7.25 -3.10
C ILE A 76 -5.34 6.55 -4.26
N TYR A 77 -4.98 5.29 -4.03
CA TYR A 77 -4.40 4.40 -5.03
C TYR A 77 -5.28 3.16 -5.22
N LEU A 78 -5.47 2.76 -6.47
CA LEU A 78 -6.20 1.55 -6.84
C LEU A 78 -5.20 0.46 -7.27
N LYS A 79 -5.38 -0.76 -6.77
CA LYS A 79 -4.63 -1.92 -7.27
C LYS A 79 -5.25 -2.42 -8.58
N SER A 80 -4.49 -2.27 -9.66
CA SER A 80 -4.87 -2.76 -10.98
C SER A 80 -4.53 -4.24 -11.15
N HIS A 81 -5.31 -4.92 -12.01
CA HIS A 81 -5.03 -6.29 -12.37
C HIS A 81 -3.62 -6.45 -12.93
N SER A 82 -2.87 -7.39 -12.37
CA SER A 82 -1.48 -7.72 -12.74
C SER A 82 -1.27 -8.09 -14.23
N ASN A 83 -2.34 -8.22 -15.02
CA ASN A 83 -2.31 -8.67 -16.43
C ASN A 83 -2.26 -7.54 -17.47
N LEU A 84 -2.23 -6.26 -17.08
CA LEU A 84 -2.28 -5.15 -18.03
C LEU A 84 -0.93 -4.51 -18.38
N PHE A 85 0.18 -4.96 -17.79
CA PHE A 85 1.52 -4.37 -17.99
C PHE A 85 2.59 -5.35 -18.48
N GLN A 86 2.21 -6.43 -19.18
CA GLN A 86 3.11 -7.11 -20.11
C GLN A 86 2.92 -6.51 -21.49
N LYS A 87 3.64 -5.42 -21.80
CA LYS A 87 3.84 -4.97 -23.17
C LYS A 87 5.25 -4.42 -23.35
#